data_AF-A0A2I0EPE6-F1
#
_entry.id   AF-A0A2I0EPE6-F1
#
_cell.length_a   1.000
_cell.length_b   1.000
_cell.length_c   1.000
_cell.angle_alpha   90.00
_cell.angle_beta   90.00
_cell.angle_gamma   90.00
#
_symmetry.space_group_name_H-M   'P 1'
#
loop_
_entity.id
_entity.type
_entity.pdbx_description
1 polymer ?
#
loop_
_entity_poly.entity_id
_entity_poly.type
_entity_poly.pdbx_seq_one_letter_code
_entity_poly.pdbx_strand_id
1 'polypeptide(L)' 'MTEAHAPIEKRKIVNRFLTLLTEQQPQMYYATTSEVARSIHTMIREHTNRLTVEEQALTRRMSIEEIEALLGFHTKQH' A
#
# COMPACT_ATOMS: atom_id res chain seq x y z
N MET A 1 7.38 12.18 -14.76
CA MET A 1 7.40 10.75 -14.40
C MET A 1 7.12 9.94 -15.65
N THR A 2 8.01 9.02 -16.06
CA THR A 2 7.69 8.01 -17.08
C THR A 2 6.77 6.96 -16.45
N GLU A 3 5.77 6.49 -17.20
CA GLU A 3 4.75 5.52 -16.74
C GLU A 3 5.34 4.24 -16.11
N ALA A 4 6.59 3.92 -16.43
CA ALA A 4 7.33 2.77 -15.90
C ALA A 4 7.59 2.81 -14.38
N HIS A 5 7.55 3.97 -13.72
CA HIS A 5 7.86 4.08 -12.29
C HIS A 5 6.63 4.00 -11.37
N ALA A 6 5.42 4.16 -11.91
CA ALA A 6 4.20 4.20 -11.09
C ALA A 6 3.98 2.93 -10.25
N PRO A 7 4.21 1.69 -10.76
CA PRO A 7 4.07 0.47 -9.95
C PRO A 7 5.08 0.38 -8.80
N ILE A 8 6.30 0.88 -9.00
CA ILE A 8 7.36 0.88 -7.98
C ILE A 8 7.00 1.84 -6.85
N GLU A 9 6.56 3.05 -7.19
CA GLU A 9 6.15 4.04 -6.19
C GLU A 9 4.90 3.61 -5.43
N LYS A 10 3.90 3.04 -6.11
CA LYS A 10 2.73 2.45 -5.44
C LYS A 10 3.13 1.36 -4.44
N ARG A 11 4.07 0.49 -4.80
CA ARG A 11 4.60 -0.54 -3.89
C ARG A 11 5.27 0.07 -2.66
N LYS A 12 6.09 1.11 -2.82
CA LYS A 12 6.73 1.81 -1.69
C LYS A 12 5.68 2.37 -0.72
N ILE A 13 4.62 2.99 -1.26
CA ILE A 13 3.51 3.52 -0.45
C ILE A 13 2.82 2.38 0.31
N VAL A 14 2.44 1.30 -0.36
CA VAL A 14 1.80 0.12 0.26
C VAL A 14 2.67 -0.48 1.37
N ASN A 15 3.98 -0.66 1.11
CA ASN A 15 4.90 -1.20 2.12
C ASN A 15 5.03 -0.28 3.35
N ARG A 16 5.05 1.05 3.15
CA ARG A 16 5.08 2.01 4.26
C ARG A 16 3.83 1.89 5.14
N PHE A 17 2.65 1.78 4.53
CA PHE A 17 1.41 1.58 5.28
C PHE A 17 1.30 0.19 5.89
N LEU A 18 1.86 -0.84 5.26
CA LEU A 18 1.95 -2.18 5.84
C LEU A 18 2.78 -2.15 7.13
N THR A 19 3.98 -1.55 7.11
CA THR A 19 4.81 -1.40 8.31
C THR A 19 4.04 -0.69 9.42
N LEU A 20 3.44 0.47 9.13
CA LEU A 20 2.66 1.24 10.09
C LEU A 20 1.48 0.43 10.65
N LEU A 21 0.76 -0.30 9.80
CA LEU A 21 -0.35 -1.16 10.20
C LEU A 21 0.12 -2.23 11.17
N THR A 22 1.21 -2.92 10.87
CA THR A 22 1.75 -4.00 11.72
C THR A 22 2.39 -3.51 13.02
N GLU A 23 2.90 -2.27 13.04
CA GLU A 23 3.38 -1.62 14.26
C GLU A 23 2.20 -1.25 15.19
N GLN A 24 1.11 -0.74 14.62
CA GLN A 24 -0.09 -0.35 15.37
C GLN A 24 -0.96 -1.55 15.77
N GLN A 25 -0.98 -2.58 14.94
CA GLN A 25 -1.85 -3.76 15.07
C GLN A 25 -1.04 -5.04 14.75
N PRO A 26 -0.24 -5.55 15.71
CA PRO A 26 0.58 -6.74 15.50
C PRO A 26 -0.20 -7.99 15.08
N GLN A 27 -1.49 -8.10 15.41
CA GLN A 27 -2.35 -9.19 14.94
C GLN A 27 -2.44 -9.27 13.40
N MET A 28 -2.19 -8.17 12.70
CA MET A 28 -2.24 -8.12 11.24
C MET A 28 -1.12 -8.94 10.57
N TYR A 29 -0.08 -9.35 11.30
CA TYR A 29 0.92 -10.32 10.80
C TYR A 29 0.30 -11.68 10.45
N TYR A 30 -0.83 -12.03 11.05
CA TYR A 30 -1.53 -13.29 10.86
C TYR A 30 -2.85 -13.13 10.10
N ALA A 31 -3.18 -11.91 9.67
CA ALA A 31 -4.40 -11.63 8.92
C ALA A 31 -4.25 -12.08 7.45
N THR A 32 -5.37 -12.31 6.79
CA THR A 32 -5.39 -12.60 5.35
C THR A 32 -4.91 -11.40 4.54
N THR A 33 -4.34 -11.64 3.36
CA THR A 33 -3.91 -10.56 2.45
C THR A 33 -5.06 -9.58 2.16
N SER A 34 -6.30 -10.08 2.03
CA SER A 34 -7.48 -9.25 1.82
C SER A 34 -7.83 -8.35 3.01
N GLU A 35 -7.69 -8.84 4.24
CA GLU A 35 -7.87 -8.03 5.44
C GLU A 35 -6.79 -6.95 5.56
N VAL A 36 -5.53 -7.32 5.31
CA VAL A 36 -4.41 -6.36 5.27
C VAL A 36 -4.65 -5.29 4.20
N ALA A 37 -5.05 -5.69 2.99
CA ALA A 37 -5.28 -4.76 1.89
C ALA A 37 -6.42 -3.78 2.16
N ARG A 38 -7.53 -4.24 2.74
CA ARG A 38 -8.64 -3.35 3.16
C ARG A 38 -8.18 -2.34 4.21
N SER A 39 -7.43 -2.79 5.22
CA SER A 39 -6.90 -1.91 6.26
C SER A 39 -5.94 -0.87 5.69
N ILE A 40 -5.01 -1.27 4.82
CA ILE A 40 -4.09 -0.35 4.12
C ILE A 40 -4.86 0.65 3.26
N HIS A 41 -5.85 0.19 2.49
CA HIS A 41 -6.68 1.06 1.66
C HIS A 41 -7.40 2.14 2.50
N THR A 42 -7.98 1.75 3.64
CA THR A 42 -8.58 2.69 4.59
C THR A 42 -7.55 3.67 5.14
N MET A 43 -6.38 3.20 5.58
CA MET A 43 -5.32 4.06 6.11
C MET A 43 -4.81 5.06 5.08
N ILE A 44 -4.65 4.68 3.82
CA ILE A 44 -4.26 5.57 2.72
C ILE A 44 -5.28 6.71 2.57
N ARG A 45 -6.58 6.40 2.66
CA ARG A 45 -7.66 7.40 2.55
C ARG A 45 -7.73 8.32 3.77
N GLU A 46 -7.53 7.79 4.97
CA GLU A 46 -7.54 8.57 6.21
C GLU A 46 -6.31 9.46 6.36
N HIS A 47 -5.17 9.03 5.83
CA HIS A 47 -3.88 9.72 5.92
C HIS A 47 -3.45 10.33 4.60
N THR A 48 -4.38 10.60 3.68
CA THR A 48 -4.07 11.20 2.36
C THR A 48 -3.34 12.54 2.50
N ASN A 49 -3.63 13.30 3.55
CA ASN A 49 -2.96 14.56 3.87
C ASN A 49 -1.47 14.40 4.25
N ARG A 50 -1.02 13.21 4.62
CA ARG A 50 0.39 12.90 4.92
C ARG A 50 1.19 12.48 3.68
N LEU A 51 0.53 12.34 2.52
CA LEU A 51 1.14 11.99 1.25
C LEU A 51 1.53 13.23 0.46
N THR A 52 2.61 13.14 -0.32
CA THR A 52 2.95 14.19 -1.29
C THR A 52 1.90 14.28 -2.40
N VAL A 53 1.85 15.40 -3.13
CA VAL A 53 0.90 15.56 -4.26
C VAL A 53 1.02 14.42 -5.29
N GLU A 54 2.23 13.94 -5.54
CA GLU A 54 2.49 12.82 -6.45
C GLU A 54 1.97 11.49 -5.90
N GLU A 55 2.23 11.21 -4.62
CA GLU A 55 1.72 10.02 -3.94
C GLU A 55 0.18 10.03 -3.84
N GLN A 56 -0.43 11.20 -3.62
CA GLN A 56 -1.88 11.36 -3.66
C GLN A 56 -2.43 11.03 -5.05
N ALA A 57 -1.79 11.52 -6.11
CA ALA A 57 -2.20 11.21 -7.49
C ALA A 57 -2.12 9.71 -7.79
N LEU A 58 -1.06 9.04 -7.31
CA LEU A 58 -0.87 7.59 -7.49
C LEU A 58 -1.89 6.75 -6.70
N THR A 59 -2.26 7.18 -5.50
CA THR A 59 -3.16 6.42 -4.60
C THR A 59 -4.63 6.71 -4.80
N ARG A 60 -4.98 7.86 -5.41
CA ARG A 60 -6.39 8.30 -5.59
C ARG A 60 -7.31 7.27 -6.26
N ARG A 61 -6.77 6.43 -7.14
CA ARG A 61 -7.51 5.39 -7.87
C ARG A 61 -7.05 3.97 -7.56
N MET A 62 -6.23 3.81 -6.52
CA MET A 62 -5.71 2.52 -6.14
C MET A 62 -6.84 1.69 -5.52
N SER A 63 -7.13 0.53 -6.12
CA SER A 63 -8.17 -0.36 -5.61
C SER A 63 -7.62 -1.30 -4.54
N ILE A 64 -8.52 -1.96 -3.80
CA ILE A 64 -8.13 -2.99 -2.83
C ILE A 64 -7.41 -4.15 -3.55
N GLU A 65 -7.90 -4.56 -4.72
CA GLU A 65 -7.32 -5.63 -5.53
C GLU A 65 -5.92 -5.26 -6.02
N GLU A 66 -5.68 -3.99 -6.36
CA GLU A 66 -4.34 -3.51 -6.69
C GLU A 66 -3.40 -3.60 -5.48
N ILE A 67 -3.87 -3.26 -4.28
CA ILE A 67 -3.11 -3.41 -3.03
C ILE A 67 -2.84 -4.89 -2.72
N GLU A 68 -3.85 -5.76 -2.83
CA GLU A 68 -3.69 -7.21 -2.66
C GLU A 68 -2.64 -7.77 -3.62
N ALA A 69 -2.69 -7.37 -4.89
CA ALA A 69 -1.69 -7.75 -5.87
C ALA A 69 -0.29 -7.27 -5.46
N LEU A 70 -0.15 -6.00 -5.06
CA LEU A 70 1.13 -5.44 -4.62
C LEU A 70 1.70 -6.14 -3.37
N LEU A 71 0.84 -6.58 -2.44
CA LEU A 71 1.22 -7.37 -1.26
C LEU A 71 1.62 -8.81 -1.64
N GLY A 72 0.88 -9.45 -2.53
CA GLY A 72 1.13 -10.82 -2.99
C GLY A 72 2.35 -10.97 -3.91
N PHE A 73 2.73 -9.89 -4.60
CA PHE A 73 3.99 -9.83 -5.33
C PHE A 73 5.17 -9.70 -4.35
N HIS A 74 5.62 -10.81 -3.78
CA HIS A 74 7.00 -10.92 -3.32
C HIS A 74 7.89 -10.93 -4.57
N THR A 75 8.16 -9.78 -5.17
CA THR A 75 9.34 -9.67 -6.05
C THR A 75 10.52 -9.99 -5.15
N LYS A 76 11.05 -11.21 -5.23
CA LYS A 76 12.37 -11.55 -4.70
C LYS A 76 13.30 -10.46 -5.20
N GLN A 77 13.71 -9.56 -4.29
CA GLN A 77 14.83 -8.69 -4.55
C GLN A 77 16.04 -9.63 -4.56
N HIS A 78 16.39 -10.09 -5.76
CA HIS A 78 17.67 -10.73 -6.05
C HIS A 78 18.67 -9.64 -6.41
#